data_AF-A0A261AAH8-F1
#
_entry.id   AF-A0A261AAH8-F1
#
_cell.length_a   1.000
_cell.length_b   1.000
_cell.length_c   1.000
_cell.angle_alpha   90.00
_cell.angle_beta   90.00
_cell.angle_gamma   90.00
#
_symmetry.space_group_name_H-M   'P 1'
#
loop_
_entity.id
_entity.type
_entity.pdbx_description
1 polymer ?
#
loop_
_entity_poly.entity_id
_entity_poly.type
_entity_poly.pdbx_seq_one_letter_code
_entity_poly.pdbx_strand_id
1 'polypeptide(L)'
;MPGVDIRVAGFGATEGVEWLDKNELNEYLIQLKTLIETTYRWNDNRKIVLVGHSMGNPLSLYFLNNYVDQAWKDKYINSFVSLAAPWAGSMQIVRLFASGYNMNYYRVILPPSKLRAMQSIPVPITGSMETTRNPGHDCREELYHIDYMTGWEQYQQSARLNGNISAPGVPVHCIYGTGVPTPEKFEWAPGYFPDYPPTEFMGDGDGTVNKKSATVCTNWIGNNGGKKVTVHEVFQADHMAILKHPNAIELN
;
A
#
# COMPACT_ATOMS: atom_id res chain seq x y z
N MET A 1 -9.04 -29.36 10.13
CA MET A 1 -7.90 -29.02 9.26
C MET A 1 -6.65 -29.04 10.13
N PRO A 2 -5.54 -29.67 9.72
CA PRO A 2 -4.34 -29.64 10.53
C PRO A 2 -3.90 -28.19 10.63
N GLY A 3 -3.95 -27.63 11.85
CA GLY A 3 -3.60 -26.24 12.10
C GLY A 3 -2.15 -25.98 11.72
N VAL A 4 -1.89 -24.80 11.14
CA VAL A 4 -0.54 -24.28 11.00
C VAL A 4 0.02 -24.15 12.42
N ASP A 5 1.03 -24.94 12.76
CA ASP A 5 1.71 -24.84 14.05
C ASP A 5 2.60 -23.58 14.01
N ILE A 6 2.06 -22.46 14.50
CA ILE A 6 2.73 -21.15 14.47
C ILE A 6 3.68 -21.08 15.67
N ARG A 7 4.96 -21.30 15.39
CA ARG A 7 6.04 -21.28 16.38
C ARG A 7 6.82 -19.97 16.34
N VAL A 8 6.12 -18.84 16.43
CA VAL A 8 6.75 -17.51 16.45
C VAL A 8 6.36 -16.79 17.74
N ALA A 9 7.31 -16.64 18.66
CA ALA A 9 7.16 -15.76 19.82
C ALA A 9 6.87 -14.32 19.35
N GLY A 10 5.82 -13.70 19.89
CA GLY A 10 5.34 -12.37 19.47
C GLY A 10 4.28 -12.39 18.35
N PHE A 11 3.93 -13.55 17.79
CA PHE A 11 2.80 -13.65 16.87
C PHE A 11 1.50 -13.22 17.55
N GLY A 12 0.90 -12.13 17.06
CA GLY A 12 -0.32 -11.52 17.62
C GLY A 12 -0.09 -10.21 18.38
N ALA A 13 1.15 -9.78 18.62
CA ALA A 13 1.43 -8.41 19.05
C ALA A 13 1.35 -7.47 17.84
N THR A 14 0.53 -6.43 17.94
CA THR A 14 0.42 -5.38 16.91
C THR A 14 1.16 -4.16 17.40
N GLU A 15 2.12 -3.69 16.61
CA GLU A 15 2.80 -2.41 16.84
C GLU A 15 2.51 -1.48 15.66
N GLY A 16 2.24 -0.22 15.97
CA GLY A 16 2.17 0.83 14.96
C GLY A 16 3.58 1.25 14.59
N VAL A 17 3.81 1.49 13.30
CA VAL A 17 5.06 2.06 12.80
C VAL A 17 4.71 3.42 12.20
N GLU A 18 5.41 4.48 12.58
CA GLU A 18 5.38 5.75 11.87
C GLU A 18 6.50 5.77 10.83
N TRP A 19 6.12 5.77 9.55
CA TRP A 19 7.05 5.49 8.44
C TRP A 19 7.75 6.76 7.96
N LEU A 20 7.22 7.91 8.37
CA LEU A 20 7.79 9.21 8.14
C LEU A 20 8.92 9.51 9.13
N ASP A 21 8.93 8.86 10.30
CA ASP A 21 10.09 8.91 11.19
C ASP A 21 11.14 7.91 10.70
N LYS A 22 12.30 8.43 10.30
CA LYS A 22 13.42 7.60 9.82
C LYS A 22 13.98 6.68 10.90
N ASN A 23 13.93 7.10 12.17
CA ASN A 23 14.42 6.30 13.28
C ASN A 23 13.48 5.13 13.53
N GLU A 24 12.17 5.40 13.64
CA GLU A 24 11.17 4.34 13.82
C GLU A 24 11.13 3.38 12.63
N LEU A 25 11.22 3.88 11.39
CA LEU A 25 11.32 3.03 10.21
C LEU A 25 12.57 2.14 10.25
N ASN A 26 13.73 2.69 10.63
CA ASN A 26 14.96 1.91 10.71
C ASN A 26 14.88 0.84 11.83
N GLU A 27 14.34 1.19 12.99
CA GLU A 27 14.09 0.24 14.09
C GLU A 27 13.17 -0.89 13.63
N TYR A 28 12.07 -0.55 12.96
CA TYR A 28 11.16 -1.54 12.39
C TYR A 28 11.87 -2.46 11.37
N LEU A 29 12.69 -1.93 10.46
CA LEU A 29 13.39 -2.75 9.46
C LEU A 29 14.42 -3.70 10.12
N ILE A 30 15.08 -3.27 11.19
CA ILE A 30 15.95 -4.12 12.02
C ILE A 30 15.14 -5.25 12.65
N GLN A 31 14.01 -4.91 13.25
CA GLN A 31 13.12 -5.89 13.91
C GLN A 31 12.54 -6.88 12.90
N LEU A 32 12.08 -6.41 11.73
CA LEU A 32 11.57 -7.24 10.64
C LEU A 32 12.63 -8.23 10.14
N LYS A 33 13.86 -7.75 9.89
CA LYS A 33 14.97 -8.63 9.50
C LYS A 33 15.26 -9.67 10.57
N THR A 34 15.34 -9.26 11.83
CA THR A 34 15.57 -10.15 12.98
C THR A 34 14.48 -11.20 13.12
N LEU A 35 13.22 -10.80 12.96
CA LEU A 35 12.06 -11.69 13.00
C LEU A 35 12.13 -12.73 11.88
N ILE A 36 12.46 -12.32 10.65
CA ILE A 36 12.61 -13.22 9.51
C ILE A 36 13.72 -14.25 9.75
N GLU A 37 14.91 -13.80 10.17
CA GLU A 37 16.03 -14.69 10.45
C GLU A 37 15.74 -15.66 11.60
N THR A 38 15.05 -15.19 12.64
CA THR A 38 14.66 -16.00 13.79
C THR A 38 13.61 -17.04 13.40
N THR A 39 12.58 -16.62 12.65
CA THR A 39 11.52 -17.51 12.14
C THR A 39 12.09 -18.59 11.23
N TYR A 40 13.04 -18.23 10.36
CA TYR A 40 13.77 -19.20 9.54
C TYR A 40 14.46 -20.27 10.40
N ARG A 41 15.19 -19.86 11.44
CA ARG A 41 15.91 -20.80 12.34
C ARG A 41 14.94 -21.67 13.15
N TRP A 42 13.84 -21.10 13.63
CA TRP A 42 12.81 -21.82 14.40
C TRP A 42 11.98 -22.78 13.56
N ASN A 43 11.92 -22.55 12.24
CA ASN A 43 11.21 -23.39 11.31
C ASN A 43 12.14 -24.35 10.55
N ASP A 44 13.15 -24.90 11.24
CA ASP A 44 14.13 -25.85 10.71
C ASP A 44 14.89 -25.34 9.47
N ASN A 45 15.29 -24.07 9.51
CA ASN A 45 15.97 -23.40 8.40
C ASN A 45 15.15 -23.41 7.10
N ARG A 46 13.82 -23.36 7.21
CA ARG A 46 12.93 -23.20 6.06
C ARG A 46 12.69 -21.73 5.76
N LYS A 47 12.78 -21.41 4.47
CA LYS A 47 12.46 -20.10 3.92
C LYS A 47 11.04 -19.67 4.30
N ILE A 48 10.87 -18.39 4.58
CA ILE A 48 9.59 -17.81 5.01
C ILE A 48 8.80 -17.26 3.82
N VAL A 49 7.48 -17.23 3.95
CA VAL A 49 6.61 -16.50 3.02
C VAL A 49 6.27 -15.15 3.65
N LEU A 50 6.62 -14.07 2.96
CA LEU A 50 6.26 -12.72 3.38
C LEU A 50 4.87 -12.39 2.83
N VAL A 51 3.96 -11.91 3.67
CA VAL A 51 2.60 -11.54 3.26
C VAL A 51 2.37 -10.08 3.59
N GLY A 52 2.08 -9.28 2.57
CA GLY A 52 1.72 -7.87 2.72
C GLY A 52 0.26 -7.63 2.37
N HIS A 53 -0.44 -6.83 3.18
CA HIS A 53 -1.77 -6.30 2.86
C HIS A 53 -1.69 -4.78 2.74
N SER A 54 -2.37 -4.22 1.73
CA SER A 54 -2.45 -2.77 1.50
C SER A 54 -1.06 -2.11 1.58
N MET A 55 -0.86 -1.14 2.47
CA MET A 55 0.43 -0.47 2.68
C MET A 55 1.58 -1.36 3.18
N GLY A 56 1.31 -2.53 3.75
CA GLY A 56 2.37 -3.49 4.08
C GLY A 56 3.16 -3.94 2.84
N ASN A 57 2.57 -3.82 1.66
CA ASN A 57 3.19 -4.17 0.38
C ASN A 57 4.32 -3.23 -0.03
N PRO A 58 4.11 -1.89 -0.17
CA PRO A 58 5.21 -0.98 -0.46
C PRO A 58 6.33 -1.02 0.59
N LEU A 59 6.03 -1.27 1.87
CA LEU A 59 7.06 -1.52 2.89
C LEU A 59 7.93 -2.72 2.58
N SER A 60 7.26 -3.83 2.29
CA SER A 60 7.89 -5.12 2.06
C SER A 60 8.77 -5.00 0.82
N LEU A 61 8.27 -4.29 -0.20
CA LEU A 61 9.04 -3.96 -1.39
C LEU A 61 10.25 -3.09 -1.07
N TYR A 62 10.08 -2.03 -0.26
CA TYR A 62 11.18 -1.17 0.18
C TYR A 62 12.25 -1.97 0.93
N PHE A 63 11.84 -2.81 1.89
CA PHE A 63 12.73 -3.70 2.64
C PHE A 63 13.52 -4.62 1.71
N LEU A 64 12.84 -5.30 0.77
CA LEU A 64 13.45 -6.24 -0.17
C LEU A 64 14.39 -5.57 -1.20
N ASN A 65 14.15 -4.31 -1.55
CA ASN A 65 14.92 -3.59 -2.55
C ASN A 65 16.08 -2.77 -1.95
N ASN A 66 15.91 -2.22 -0.74
CA ASN A 66 16.83 -1.22 -0.21
C ASN A 66 17.54 -1.64 1.09
N TYR A 67 16.97 -2.60 1.84
CA TYR A 67 17.51 -2.97 3.16
C TYR A 67 18.30 -4.29 3.16
N VAL A 68 17.94 -5.23 2.28
CA VAL A 68 18.60 -6.54 2.18
C VAL A 68 19.18 -6.78 0.79
N ASP A 69 20.25 -7.56 0.72
CA ASP A 69 20.86 -7.97 -0.54
C ASP A 69 20.22 -9.24 -1.13
N GLN A 70 20.58 -9.57 -2.37
CA GLN A 70 20.02 -10.73 -3.08
C GLN A 70 20.40 -12.07 -2.44
N ALA A 71 21.60 -12.21 -1.88
CA ALA A 71 22.03 -13.45 -1.23
C ALA A 71 21.22 -13.72 0.05
N TRP A 72 20.90 -12.66 0.80
CA TRP A 72 20.01 -12.71 1.95
C TRP A 72 18.60 -13.13 1.51
N LYS A 73 18.05 -12.50 0.47
CA LYS A 73 16.72 -12.86 -0.07
C LYS A 73 16.66 -14.32 -0.50
N ASP A 74 17.68 -14.79 -1.22
CA ASP A 74 17.77 -16.18 -1.68
C ASP A 74 17.91 -17.18 -0.55
N LYS A 75 18.43 -16.77 0.62
CA LYS A 75 18.54 -17.61 1.81
C LYS A 75 17.24 -17.67 2.62
N TYR A 76 16.60 -16.53 2.87
CA TYR A 76 15.53 -16.43 3.86
C TYR A 76 14.11 -16.37 3.29
N ILE A 77 13.94 -15.90 2.05
CA ILE A 77 12.61 -15.66 1.47
C ILE A 77 12.24 -16.76 0.48
N ASN A 78 11.09 -17.38 0.69
CA ASN A 78 10.49 -18.34 -0.22
C ASN A 78 9.74 -17.59 -1.32
N SER A 79 8.80 -16.74 -0.92
CA SER A 79 8.00 -15.91 -1.80
C SER A 79 7.44 -14.70 -1.05
N PHE A 80 7.02 -13.71 -1.83
CA PHE A 80 6.27 -12.55 -1.37
C PHE A 80 4.85 -12.59 -1.92
N VAL A 81 3.87 -12.72 -1.03
CA VAL A 81 2.44 -12.68 -1.34
C VAL A 81 1.94 -11.27 -1.07
N SER A 82 1.44 -10.63 -2.12
CA SER A 82 0.97 -9.26 -2.08
C SER A 82 -0.55 -9.23 -2.24
N LEU A 83 -1.25 -8.73 -1.22
CA LEU A 83 -2.71 -8.62 -1.19
C LEU A 83 -3.11 -7.14 -1.24
N ALA A 84 -3.91 -6.77 -2.25
CA ALA A 84 -4.50 -5.44 -2.41
C ALA A 84 -3.46 -4.30 -2.32
N ALA A 85 -2.33 -4.45 -3.01
CA ALA A 85 -1.23 -3.49 -2.93
C ALA A 85 -1.54 -2.19 -3.71
N PRO A 86 -1.41 -1.01 -3.07
CA PRO A 86 -1.46 0.28 -3.75
C PRO A 86 -0.08 0.63 -4.33
N TRP A 87 0.43 -0.16 -5.28
CA TRP A 87 1.80 0.04 -5.81
C TRP A 87 2.02 1.46 -6.33
N ALA A 88 1.02 1.96 -7.04
CA ALA A 88 0.98 3.28 -7.65
C ALA A 88 0.07 4.24 -6.85
N GLY A 89 -0.29 3.86 -5.62
CA GLY A 89 -1.19 4.64 -4.77
C GLY A 89 -2.67 4.36 -4.89
N SER A 90 -3.44 5.24 -4.27
CA SER A 90 -4.90 5.23 -4.30
C SER A 90 -5.40 6.67 -4.42
N MET A 91 -6.39 6.89 -5.28
CA MET A 91 -7.03 8.20 -5.40
C MET A 91 -7.76 8.62 -4.12
N GLN A 92 -8.18 7.69 -3.26
CA GLN A 92 -8.83 8.02 -1.98
C GLN A 92 -7.97 8.95 -1.09
N ILE A 93 -6.67 8.97 -1.33
CA ILE A 93 -5.67 9.76 -0.60
C ILE A 93 -5.67 11.21 -1.05
N VAL A 94 -6.02 11.48 -2.31
CA VAL A 94 -6.28 12.83 -2.80
C VAL A 94 -7.45 13.44 -2.03
N ARG A 95 -8.54 12.70 -1.87
CA ARG A 95 -9.69 13.12 -1.05
C ARG A 95 -9.32 13.25 0.43
N LEU A 96 -8.51 12.33 0.95
CA LEU A 96 -7.99 12.35 2.31
C LEU A 96 -7.30 13.69 2.61
N PHE A 97 -6.36 14.09 1.77
CA PHE A 97 -5.62 15.34 1.95
C PHE A 97 -6.49 16.56 1.61
N ALA A 98 -7.25 16.51 0.52
CA ALA A 98 -8.05 17.64 0.07
C ALA A 98 -9.21 17.93 1.02
N SER A 99 -10.14 17.01 1.28
CA SER A 99 -11.34 17.31 2.09
C SER A 99 -11.33 16.67 3.48
N GLY A 100 -10.32 15.86 3.79
CA GLY A 100 -10.45 14.87 4.85
C GLY A 100 -11.31 13.70 4.40
N TYR A 101 -10.96 12.50 4.82
CA TYR A 101 -11.73 11.30 4.52
C TYR A 101 -11.57 10.31 5.67
N ASN A 102 -12.67 9.69 6.10
CA ASN A 102 -12.65 8.70 7.18
C ASN A 102 -12.52 7.26 6.66
N MET A 103 -12.20 7.06 5.36
CA MET A 103 -12.12 5.73 4.73
C MET A 103 -13.38 4.88 4.94
N ASN A 104 -14.55 5.52 4.98
CA ASN A 104 -15.85 4.90 5.28
C ASN A 104 -15.92 4.19 6.65
N TYR A 105 -15.02 4.51 7.59
CA TYR A 105 -15.12 4.04 8.97
C TYR A 105 -16.23 4.78 9.72
N TYR A 106 -17.31 4.06 10.04
CA TYR A 106 -18.46 4.56 10.80
C TYR A 106 -18.15 5.01 12.24
N ARG A 107 -16.93 4.77 12.75
CA ARG A 107 -16.52 5.08 14.14
C ARG A 107 -15.82 6.42 14.32
N VAL A 108 -15.54 7.15 13.24
CA VAL A 108 -14.84 8.43 13.30
C VAL A 108 -15.86 9.57 13.17
N ILE A 109 -16.30 10.11 14.31
CA ILE A 109 -17.27 11.23 14.41
C ILE A 109 -16.53 12.59 14.46
N LEU A 110 -15.49 12.75 13.65
CA LEU A 110 -14.77 14.01 13.50
C LEU A 110 -15.10 14.61 12.13
N PRO A 111 -15.28 15.94 12.03
CA PRO A 111 -15.37 16.61 10.74
C PRO A 111 -14.16 16.22 9.88
N PRO A 112 -14.34 15.87 8.60
CA PRO A 112 -13.26 15.46 7.72
C PRO A 112 -12.03 16.39 7.75
N SER A 113 -12.23 17.71 7.80
CA SER A 113 -11.15 18.70 7.92
C SER A 113 -10.26 18.52 9.15
N LYS A 114 -10.79 18.00 10.27
CA LYS A 114 -10.02 17.69 11.49
C LYS A 114 -9.23 16.38 11.38
N LEU A 115 -9.52 15.53 10.40
CA LEU A 115 -8.80 14.29 10.15
C LEU A 115 -7.51 14.51 9.35
N ARG A 116 -7.39 15.60 8.58
CA ARG A 116 -6.16 15.93 7.81
C ARG A 116 -4.90 15.95 8.69
N ALA A 117 -5.00 16.50 9.89
CA ALA A 117 -3.89 16.57 10.85
C ALA A 117 -3.53 15.22 11.51
N MET A 118 -4.43 14.23 11.47
CA MET A 118 -4.24 12.91 12.09
C MET A 118 -3.76 11.84 11.11
N GLN A 119 -3.64 12.16 9.82
CA GLN A 119 -3.45 11.19 8.75
C GLN A 119 -1.99 11.16 8.29
N SER A 120 -1.10 10.71 9.18
CA SER A 120 0.32 10.41 8.91
C SER A 120 0.52 9.12 8.11
N ILE A 121 -0.31 8.86 7.10
CA ILE A 121 -0.29 7.61 6.35
C ILE A 121 0.39 7.86 4.99
N PRO A 122 1.71 7.61 4.84
CA PRO A 122 2.41 7.83 3.58
C PRO A 122 2.12 6.72 2.59
N VAL A 123 1.23 6.97 1.64
CA VAL A 123 1.06 6.10 0.48
C VAL A 123 1.75 6.75 -0.71
N PRO A 124 2.38 5.99 -1.62
CA PRO A 124 2.86 6.56 -2.88
C PRO A 124 1.67 7.13 -3.63
N ILE A 125 1.62 8.43 -3.90
CA ILE A 125 0.63 8.95 -4.85
C ILE A 125 1.29 8.85 -6.22
N THR A 126 0.90 7.89 -7.06
CA THR A 126 1.20 8.00 -8.49
C THR A 126 -0.12 8.14 -9.22
N GLY A 127 -0.64 9.36 -9.14
CA GLY A 127 -1.80 9.82 -9.87
C GLY A 127 -1.68 11.32 -10.00
N SER A 128 -1.90 11.84 -11.21
CA SER A 128 -2.08 13.28 -11.38
C SER A 128 -3.36 13.68 -10.61
N MET A 129 -3.23 14.60 -9.65
CA MET A 129 -4.39 15.34 -9.16
C MET A 129 -4.84 16.26 -10.31
N GLU A 130 -5.70 15.77 -11.19
CA GLU A 130 -6.33 16.60 -12.21
C GLU A 130 -7.59 17.23 -11.61
N THR A 131 -7.41 18.37 -10.96
CA THR A 131 -8.54 19.28 -10.73
C THR A 131 -8.94 19.90 -12.07
N THR A 132 -10.24 19.98 -12.32
CA THR A 132 -10.87 20.48 -13.57
C THR A 132 -10.52 21.91 -13.95
N ARG A 133 -9.66 22.58 -13.19
CA ARG A 133 -9.20 23.94 -13.47
C ARG A 133 -7.93 23.99 -14.32
N ASN A 134 -7.09 22.95 -14.34
CA ASN A 134 -5.91 22.86 -15.22
C ASN A 134 -5.31 21.44 -15.25
N PRO A 135 -5.27 20.74 -16.39
CA PRO A 135 -4.51 19.51 -16.53
C PRO A 135 -3.01 19.83 -16.39
N GLY A 136 -2.36 19.30 -15.34
CA GLY A 136 -0.92 19.47 -15.08
C GLY A 136 -0.54 20.34 -13.88
N HIS A 137 -1.45 20.61 -12.93
CA HIS A 137 -1.07 21.25 -11.66
C HIS A 137 -0.19 20.32 -10.81
N ASP A 138 0.93 20.87 -10.34
CA ASP A 138 1.88 20.21 -9.44
C ASP A 138 1.18 19.90 -8.11
N CYS A 139 1.28 18.66 -7.62
CA CYS A 139 0.75 18.25 -6.31
C CYS A 139 1.18 19.22 -5.20
N ARG A 140 2.33 19.89 -5.35
CA ARG A 140 2.80 20.95 -4.45
C ARG A 140 1.89 22.17 -4.41
N GLU A 141 1.45 22.67 -5.56
CA GLU A 141 0.60 23.86 -5.67
C GLU A 141 -0.77 23.59 -5.05
N GLU A 142 -1.31 22.39 -5.25
CA GLU A 142 -2.60 22.01 -4.69
C GLU A 142 -2.53 21.86 -3.16
N LEU A 143 -1.46 21.27 -2.63
CA LEU A 143 -1.22 21.17 -1.18
C LEU A 143 -0.93 22.53 -0.52
N TYR A 144 -0.34 23.46 -1.26
CA TYR A 144 -0.19 24.86 -0.86
C TYR A 144 -1.55 25.57 -0.76
N HIS A 145 -2.44 25.36 -1.73
CA HIS A 145 -3.77 25.99 -1.76
C HIS A 145 -4.71 25.54 -0.63
N ILE A 146 -4.43 24.39 0.00
CA ILE A 146 -5.21 23.87 1.14
C ILE A 146 -4.54 24.08 2.50
N ASP A 147 -3.46 24.87 2.54
CA ASP A 147 -2.64 25.12 3.74
C ASP A 147 -2.15 23.81 4.42
N TYR A 148 -1.75 22.82 3.60
CA TYR A 148 -1.31 21.51 4.07
C TYR A 148 0.06 21.12 3.47
N MET A 149 1.04 22.01 3.65
CA MET A 149 2.41 21.76 3.17
C MET A 149 3.09 20.57 3.85
N THR A 150 2.64 20.15 5.03
CA THR A 150 3.03 18.86 5.64
C THR A 150 2.73 17.68 4.71
N GLY A 151 1.59 17.69 4.00
CA GLY A 151 1.27 16.67 3.02
C GLY A 151 2.24 16.62 1.85
N TRP A 152 2.85 17.76 1.49
CA TRP A 152 3.86 17.81 0.42
C TRP A 152 5.16 17.16 0.87
N GLU A 153 5.59 17.41 2.12
CA GLU A 153 6.75 16.72 2.71
C GLU A 153 6.52 15.21 2.79
N GLN A 154 5.32 14.80 3.20
CA GLN A 154 4.89 13.39 3.24
C GLN A 154 4.87 12.75 1.85
N TYR A 155 4.36 13.47 0.84
CA TYR A 155 4.38 13.02 -0.56
C TYR A 155 5.82 12.83 -1.07
N GLN A 156 6.69 13.81 -0.83
CA GLN A 156 8.11 13.72 -1.23
C GLN A 156 8.83 12.57 -0.53
N GLN A 157 8.55 12.33 0.75
CA GLN A 157 9.14 11.24 1.50
C GLN A 157 8.63 9.87 1.03
N SER A 158 7.32 9.75 0.79
CA SER A 158 6.69 8.55 0.23
C SER A 158 7.22 8.24 -1.18
N ALA A 159 7.36 9.25 -2.03
CA ALA A 159 7.96 9.14 -3.35
C ALA A 159 9.46 8.75 -3.28
N ARG A 160 10.20 9.15 -2.24
CA ARG A 160 11.58 8.67 -2.04
C ARG A 160 11.65 7.20 -1.62
N LEU A 161 10.70 6.74 -0.82
CA LEU A 161 10.66 5.35 -0.36
C LEU A 161 10.13 4.40 -1.45
N ASN A 162 9.15 4.83 -2.24
CA ASN A 162 8.42 3.97 -3.18
C ASN A 162 8.46 4.45 -4.65
N GLY A 163 9.22 5.49 -4.97
CA GLY A 163 9.22 6.11 -6.31
C GLY A 163 9.85 5.25 -7.41
N ASN A 164 10.60 4.20 -7.04
CA ASN A 164 11.09 3.20 -7.98
C ASN A 164 10.56 1.81 -7.61
N ILE A 165 9.45 1.41 -8.24
CA ILE A 165 8.75 0.14 -8.03
C ILE A 165 9.50 -0.98 -8.79
N SER A 166 10.75 -1.20 -8.39
CA SER A 166 11.62 -2.24 -8.96
C SER A 166 11.20 -3.63 -8.50
N ALA A 167 11.40 -4.64 -9.36
CA ALA A 167 11.05 -6.01 -9.03
C ALA A 167 11.87 -6.52 -7.81
N PRO A 168 11.24 -7.23 -6.85
CA PRO A 168 11.87 -7.54 -5.56
C PRO A 168 12.96 -8.61 -5.59
N GLY A 169 13.16 -9.32 -6.71
CA GLY A 169 14.15 -10.39 -6.83
C GLY A 169 13.82 -11.66 -6.03
N VAL A 170 12.54 -11.84 -5.68
CA VAL A 170 11.99 -13.05 -5.03
C VAL A 170 10.73 -13.50 -5.79
N PRO A 171 10.30 -14.76 -5.70
CA PRO A 171 9.02 -15.18 -6.26
C PRO A 171 7.86 -14.33 -5.71
N VAL A 172 6.98 -13.84 -6.57
CA VAL A 172 5.86 -12.96 -6.19
C VAL A 172 4.51 -13.58 -6.56
N HIS A 173 3.56 -13.48 -5.64
CA HIS A 173 2.13 -13.71 -5.88
C HIS A 173 1.39 -12.39 -5.70
N CYS A 174 1.01 -11.76 -6.80
CA CYS A 174 0.28 -10.50 -6.78
C CYS A 174 -1.22 -10.77 -6.84
N ILE A 175 -1.96 -10.42 -5.80
CA ILE A 175 -3.36 -10.72 -5.63
C ILE A 175 -4.10 -9.40 -5.37
N TYR A 176 -5.06 -9.06 -6.21
CA TYR A 176 -5.79 -7.80 -6.09
C TYR A 176 -7.27 -7.94 -6.47
N GLY A 177 -8.09 -7.09 -5.85
CA GLY A 177 -9.52 -7.03 -6.10
C GLY A 177 -9.87 -6.20 -7.33
N THR A 178 -10.92 -6.60 -8.04
CA THR A 178 -11.51 -5.86 -9.17
C THR A 178 -13.03 -5.93 -9.12
N GLY A 179 -13.72 -5.14 -9.95
CA GLY A 179 -15.18 -5.14 -10.05
C GLY A 179 -15.87 -4.39 -8.91
N VAL A 180 -15.13 -3.69 -8.05
CA VAL A 180 -15.68 -2.82 -7.00
C VAL A 180 -15.50 -1.36 -7.42
N PRO A 181 -16.59 -0.57 -7.50
CA PRO A 181 -16.51 0.85 -7.84
C PRO A 181 -15.52 1.59 -6.94
N THR A 182 -14.48 2.16 -7.54
CA THR A 182 -13.37 2.81 -6.83
C THR A 182 -13.17 4.22 -7.38
N PRO A 183 -13.14 5.28 -6.56
CA PRO A 183 -12.95 6.64 -7.06
C PRO A 183 -11.67 6.77 -7.88
N GLU A 184 -11.75 7.33 -9.09
CA GLU A 184 -10.63 7.64 -9.98
C GLU A 184 -10.40 9.14 -10.12
N LYS A 185 -11.44 9.95 -9.91
CA LYS A 185 -11.38 11.40 -10.06
C LYS A 185 -12.36 12.09 -9.11
N PHE A 186 -11.97 13.28 -8.64
CA PHE A 186 -12.78 14.15 -7.79
C PHE A 186 -12.97 15.49 -8.48
N GLU A 187 -14.19 16.01 -8.48
CA GLU A 187 -14.50 17.35 -8.97
C GLU A 187 -15.21 18.18 -7.90
N TRP A 188 -14.65 19.35 -7.60
CA TRP A 188 -15.28 20.33 -6.72
C TRP A 188 -15.96 21.43 -7.53
N ALA A 189 -17.13 21.86 -7.06
CA ALA A 189 -17.75 23.06 -7.59
C ALA A 189 -16.88 24.31 -7.28
N PRO A 190 -16.91 25.36 -8.12
CA PRO A 190 -16.15 26.58 -7.87
C PRO A 190 -16.46 27.17 -6.48
N GLY A 191 -15.42 27.35 -5.65
CA GLY A 191 -15.53 27.89 -4.29
C GLY A 191 -15.81 26.87 -3.18
N TYR A 192 -15.93 25.57 -3.52
CA TYR A 192 -16.20 24.49 -2.56
C TYR A 192 -14.97 23.65 -2.22
N PHE A 193 -13.89 23.79 -3.00
CA PHE A 193 -12.59 23.23 -2.66
C PHE A 193 -11.93 24.07 -1.54
N PRO A 194 -11.29 23.47 -0.53
CA PRO A 194 -11.09 22.03 -0.33
C PRO A 194 -12.04 21.40 0.69
N ASP A 195 -12.88 22.19 1.37
CA ASP A 195 -13.55 21.76 2.61
C ASP A 195 -14.89 21.05 2.41
N TYR A 196 -15.44 21.04 1.19
CA TYR A 196 -16.69 20.36 0.88
C TYR A 196 -16.45 19.04 0.13
N PRO A 197 -17.39 18.08 0.22
CA PRO A 197 -17.27 16.82 -0.52
C PRO A 197 -17.26 17.05 -2.04
N PRO A 198 -16.32 16.42 -2.78
CA PRO A 198 -16.33 16.45 -4.24
C PRO A 198 -17.42 15.54 -4.83
N THR A 199 -17.75 15.77 -6.10
CA THR A 199 -18.36 14.76 -6.96
C THR A 199 -17.32 13.70 -7.30
N GLU A 200 -17.66 12.42 -7.12
CA GLU A 200 -16.76 11.29 -7.32
C GLU A 200 -17.05 10.60 -8.65
N PHE A 201 -16.00 10.33 -9.44
CA PHE A 201 -16.08 9.53 -10.66
C PHE A 201 -15.44 8.18 -10.39
N MET A 202 -16.24 7.13 -10.50
CA MET A 202 -15.83 5.77 -10.17
C MET A 202 -15.20 5.08 -11.39
N GLY A 203 -14.09 4.39 -11.16
CA GLY A 203 -13.52 3.39 -12.06
C GLY A 203 -13.44 2.02 -11.40
N ASP A 204 -12.62 1.15 -11.96
CA ASP A 204 -12.44 -0.24 -11.51
C ASP A 204 -11.35 -0.36 -10.43
N GLY A 205 -11.55 -1.25 -9.46
CA GLY A 205 -10.65 -1.52 -8.35
C GLY A 205 -11.29 -2.36 -7.26
N ASP A 206 -10.81 -2.19 -6.02
CA ASP A 206 -11.27 -2.91 -4.82
C ASP A 206 -12.07 -2.02 -3.83
N GLY A 207 -12.51 -0.84 -4.27
CA GLY A 207 -13.18 0.19 -3.47
C GLY A 207 -12.23 1.21 -2.82
N THR A 208 -10.94 0.86 -2.71
CA THR A 208 -9.88 1.75 -2.21
C THR A 208 -8.79 1.97 -3.25
N VAL A 209 -8.20 0.90 -3.76
CA VAL A 209 -7.08 0.90 -4.70
C VAL A 209 -7.61 0.69 -6.12
N ASN A 210 -7.28 1.62 -7.00
CA ASN A 210 -7.64 1.53 -8.42
C ASN A 210 -6.91 0.34 -9.06
N LYS A 211 -7.59 -0.38 -9.98
CA LYS A 211 -7.01 -1.52 -10.70
C LYS A 211 -5.67 -1.17 -11.35
N LYS A 212 -5.57 0.01 -11.97
CA LYS A 212 -4.33 0.53 -12.59
C LYS A 212 -3.14 0.52 -11.62
N SER A 213 -3.39 0.87 -10.36
CA SER A 213 -2.38 0.86 -9.31
C SER A 213 -2.02 -0.56 -8.88
N ALA A 214 -3.04 -1.40 -8.62
CA ALA A 214 -2.83 -2.78 -8.20
C ALA A 214 -2.10 -3.64 -9.25
N THR A 215 -2.26 -3.32 -10.54
CA THR A 215 -1.65 -4.08 -11.63
C THR A 215 -0.16 -3.82 -11.85
N VAL A 216 0.48 -2.82 -11.21
CA VAL A 216 1.90 -2.49 -11.49
C VAL A 216 2.85 -3.69 -11.33
N CYS A 217 2.54 -4.62 -10.44
CA CYS A 217 3.29 -5.86 -10.27
C CYS A 217 3.41 -6.72 -11.55
N THR A 218 2.52 -6.54 -12.54
CA THR A 218 2.60 -7.25 -13.84
C THR A 218 3.86 -6.87 -14.61
N ASN A 219 4.39 -5.67 -14.40
CA ASN A 219 5.62 -5.20 -15.06
C ASN A 219 6.86 -6.01 -14.64
N TRP A 220 6.78 -6.72 -13.52
CA TRP A 220 7.83 -7.59 -13.03
C TRP A 220 7.84 -8.97 -13.70
N ILE A 221 6.81 -9.35 -14.46
CA ILE A 221 6.77 -10.60 -15.21
C ILE A 221 7.90 -10.58 -16.26
N GLY A 222 8.82 -11.54 -16.17
CA GLY A 222 10.02 -11.59 -17.02
C GLY A 222 11.16 -10.66 -16.58
N ASN A 223 10.89 -9.70 -15.69
CA ASN A 223 11.85 -8.67 -15.25
C ASN A 223 12.23 -8.80 -13.76
N ASN A 224 12.02 -9.97 -13.15
CA ASN A 224 12.22 -10.20 -11.70
C ASN A 224 13.45 -11.09 -11.40
N GLY A 225 14.57 -10.85 -12.09
CA GLY A 225 15.82 -11.58 -11.85
C GLY A 225 15.69 -13.11 -12.02
N GLY A 226 14.86 -13.56 -12.96
CA GLY A 226 14.55 -14.97 -13.19
C GLY A 226 13.58 -15.60 -12.18
N LYS A 227 13.10 -14.87 -11.17
CA LYS A 227 12.10 -15.36 -10.22
C LYS A 227 10.69 -15.22 -10.78
N LYS A 228 9.82 -16.20 -10.49
CA LYS A 228 8.45 -16.25 -11.02
C LYS A 228 7.58 -15.15 -10.40
N VAL A 229 6.75 -14.51 -11.22
CA VAL A 229 5.69 -13.60 -10.78
C VAL A 229 4.37 -14.19 -11.25
N THR A 230 3.42 -14.33 -10.33
CA THR A 230 2.05 -14.77 -10.63
C THR A 230 1.06 -13.67 -10.26
N VAL A 231 -0.01 -13.57 -11.03
CA VAL A 231 -1.03 -12.53 -10.87
C VAL A 231 -2.39 -13.21 -10.74
N HIS A 232 -3.13 -12.80 -9.72
CA HIS A 232 -4.42 -13.36 -9.33
C HIS A 232 -5.41 -12.22 -9.16
N GLU A 233 -6.27 -12.05 -10.16
CA GLU A 233 -7.37 -11.09 -10.11
C GLU A 233 -8.55 -11.73 -9.36
N VAL A 234 -9.06 -11.04 -8.32
CA VAL A 234 -10.20 -11.50 -7.52
C VAL A 234 -11.40 -10.58 -7.75
N PHE A 235 -12.32 -11.02 -8.60
CA PHE A 235 -13.52 -10.25 -8.91
C PHE A 235 -14.44 -10.09 -7.69
N GLN A 236 -14.99 -8.90 -7.51
CA GLN A 236 -15.82 -8.47 -6.38
C GLN A 236 -15.17 -8.61 -4.99
N ALA A 237 -13.84 -8.59 -4.92
CA ALA A 237 -13.14 -8.48 -3.65
C ALA A 237 -12.93 -7.02 -3.26
N ASP A 238 -13.67 -6.58 -2.23
CA ASP A 238 -13.41 -5.32 -1.53
C ASP A 238 -12.04 -5.34 -0.81
N HIS A 239 -11.42 -4.17 -0.66
CA HIS A 239 -10.08 -3.95 -0.12
C HIS A 239 -9.82 -4.66 1.22
N MET A 240 -10.82 -4.71 2.11
CA MET A 240 -10.72 -5.42 3.39
C MET A 240 -11.27 -6.83 3.30
N ALA A 241 -12.32 -7.04 2.50
CA ALA A 241 -12.93 -8.35 2.33
C ALA A 241 -11.99 -9.37 1.65
N ILE A 242 -11.02 -8.93 0.85
CA ILE A 242 -10.04 -9.79 0.17
C ILE A 242 -9.28 -10.71 1.14
N LEU A 243 -9.06 -10.28 2.39
CA LEU A 243 -8.39 -11.08 3.43
C LEU A 243 -9.17 -12.33 3.83
N LYS A 244 -10.48 -12.35 3.57
CA LYS A 244 -11.38 -13.46 3.88
C LYS A 244 -11.99 -14.08 2.63
N HIS A 245 -11.61 -13.61 1.45
CA HIS A 245 -12.21 -14.03 0.20
C HIS A 245 -11.72 -15.44 -0.17
N PRO A 246 -12.60 -16.41 -0.46
CA PRO A 246 -12.20 -17.80 -0.76
C PRO A 246 -11.16 -17.87 -1.88
N ASN A 247 -11.38 -17.15 -2.98
CA ASN A 247 -10.44 -17.12 -4.11
C ASN A 247 -9.09 -16.44 -3.81
N ALA A 248 -8.96 -15.73 -2.68
CA ALA A 248 -7.68 -15.17 -2.23
C ALA A 248 -6.96 -16.10 -1.24
N ILE A 249 -7.70 -16.94 -0.51
CA ILE A 249 -7.16 -17.92 0.45
C ILE A 249 -6.78 -19.23 -0.27
N GLU A 250 -7.62 -19.68 -1.20
CA GLU A 250 -7.46 -20.90 -1.99
C GLU A 250 -7.08 -20.52 -3.43
N LEU A 251 -5.82 -20.11 -3.61
CA LEU A 251 -5.27 -19.85 -4.94
C LEU A 251 -5.09 -21.19 -5.67
N ASN A 252 -5.98 -21.48 -6.63
CA ASN A 252 -5.88 -22.65 -7.51
C ASN A 252 -4.80 -22.48 -8.58
#